data_AF-A0A9E1ISR5-F1
#
_entry.id   AF-A0A9E1ISR5-F1
#
_cell.length_a   1.000
_cell.length_b   1.000
_cell.length_c   1.000
_cell.angle_alpha   90.00
_cell.angle_beta   90.00
_cell.angle_gamma   90.00
#
_symmetry.space_group_name_H-M   'P 1'
#
loop_
_entity.id
_entity.type
_entity.pdbx_description
1 polymer ?
#
loop_
_entity_poly.entity_id
_entity_poly.type
_entity_poly.pdbx_seq_one_letter_code
_entity_poly.pdbx_strand_id
1 'polypeptide(L)'
;MRTLVTFLGRTPRQVKEDSYRETQYDFGGGELTSPVAFFGWVLMQRLVENSGLDRVVILGTSGSMWDHLFEQDIQLGDTHEDLRLSLVDAVENKEVTQRHLDQLAPVLKEHVGMEMVLHIIPYCQGESEQVELLRIMDDLVEEGEQIELDVTHGFRHLPMLGLMAALFLRSVRGVVVNSIWYGAYDQET
;
A
#
# COMPACT_ATOMS: atom_id res chain seq x y z
N MET A 1 -17.60 7.39 3.14
CA MET A 1 -16.60 6.38 2.81
C MET A 1 -15.32 6.69 3.57
N ARG A 2 -14.66 5.68 4.13
CA ARG A 2 -13.35 5.76 4.78
C ARG A 2 -12.37 4.85 4.06
N THR A 3 -11.27 5.44 3.59
CA THR A 3 -10.25 4.76 2.80
C THR A 3 -8.89 4.84 3.46
N LEU A 4 -8.19 3.70 3.49
CA LEU A 4 -6.77 3.65 3.78
C LEU A 4 -5.99 3.84 2.49
N VAL A 5 -5.21 4.90 2.40
CA VAL A 5 -4.22 5.10 1.33
C VAL A 5 -2.86 4.71 1.91
N THR A 6 -2.28 3.63 1.41
CA THR A 6 -0.99 3.10 1.89
C THR A 6 0.01 3.00 0.74
N PHE A 7 1.24 3.42 0.99
CA PHE A 7 2.32 3.29 0.01
C PHE A 7 2.99 1.93 0.12
N LEU A 8 3.25 1.31 -1.04
CA LEU A 8 4.06 0.11 -1.16
C LEU A 8 5.43 0.45 -1.73
N GLY A 9 6.48 0.16 -0.96
CA GLY A 9 7.87 0.34 -1.35
C GLY A 9 8.55 -0.97 -1.68
N ARG A 10 9.87 -1.01 -1.51
CA ARG A 10 10.63 -2.26 -1.44
C ARG A 10 11.15 -2.43 -0.02
N THR A 11 10.86 -3.57 0.59
CA THR A 11 11.59 -4.05 1.76
C THR A 11 12.82 -4.85 1.27
N PRO A 12 13.98 -4.79 1.95
CA PRO A 12 15.11 -5.65 1.59
C PRO A 12 14.71 -7.13 1.65
N ARG A 13 15.02 -7.89 0.58
CA ARG A 13 14.93 -9.35 0.62
C ARG A 13 16.05 -9.92 1.50
N GLN A 14 15.73 -10.90 2.34
CA GLN A 14 16.73 -11.63 3.10
C GLN A 14 17.50 -12.57 2.18
N VAL A 15 18.81 -12.36 2.05
CA VAL A 15 19.71 -13.08 1.12
C VAL A 15 19.68 -14.61 1.27
N LYS A 16 19.26 -15.13 2.43
CA LYS A 16 19.23 -16.57 2.72
C LYS A 16 17.92 -17.28 2.32
N GLU A 17 16.81 -16.56 2.22
CA GLU A 17 15.48 -17.16 2.09
C GLU A 17 14.67 -16.61 0.91
N ASP A 18 15.20 -15.63 0.16
CA ASP A 18 14.50 -14.89 -0.91
C ASP A 18 13.15 -14.31 -0.48
N SER A 19 12.95 -14.17 0.84
CA SER A 19 11.75 -13.64 1.47
C SER A 19 11.95 -12.18 1.88
N TYR A 20 10.86 -11.41 1.93
CA TYR A 20 10.91 -10.05 2.45
C TYR A 20 11.00 -10.08 3.97
N ARG A 21 11.68 -9.08 4.57
CA ARG A 21 11.84 -9.02 6.02
C ARG A 21 10.51 -8.65 6.69
N GLU A 22 9.99 -9.56 7.50
CA GLU A 22 8.83 -9.30 8.37
C GLU A 22 9.21 -8.48 9.62
N THR A 23 8.23 -7.78 10.17
CA THR A 23 8.36 -6.95 11.37
C THR A 23 7.09 -7.05 12.20
N GLN A 24 7.23 -7.04 13.53
CA GLN A 24 6.12 -6.90 14.46
C GLN A 24 6.01 -5.44 14.90
N TYR A 25 4.79 -4.93 14.96
CA TYR A 25 4.53 -3.54 15.30
C TYR A 25 3.78 -3.44 16.63
N ASP A 26 4.03 -2.38 17.39
CA ASP A 26 3.23 -1.99 18.55
C ASP A 26 2.54 -0.65 18.23
N PHE A 27 1.23 -0.61 18.39
CA PHE A 27 0.43 0.61 18.23
C PHE A 27 0.35 1.45 19.52
N GLY A 28 1.31 1.26 20.44
CA GLY A 28 1.45 1.97 21.72
C GLY A 28 0.78 1.27 22.91
N GLY A 29 0.32 0.03 22.73
CA GLY A 29 -0.35 -0.78 23.76
C GLY A 29 0.56 -1.81 24.43
N GLY A 30 1.77 -2.04 23.91
CA GLY A 30 2.69 -3.09 24.37
C GLY A 30 2.37 -4.48 23.82
N GLU A 31 1.29 -4.62 23.05
CA GLU A 31 0.93 -5.86 22.36
C GLU A 31 1.44 -5.80 20.92
N LEU A 32 2.31 -6.76 20.59
CA LEU A 32 2.91 -6.87 19.26
C LEU A 32 1.94 -7.53 18.28
N THR A 33 1.91 -7.02 17.05
CA THR A 33 1.20 -7.68 15.95
C THR A 33 1.83 -9.02 15.58
N SER A 34 1.11 -9.82 14.79
CA SER A 34 1.77 -10.87 14.00
C SER A 34 2.87 -10.25 13.12
N PRO A 35 3.98 -10.97 12.84
CA PRO A 35 4.96 -10.55 11.88
C PRO A 35 4.31 -10.33 10.50
N VAL A 36 4.61 -9.19 9.87
CA VAL A 36 4.20 -8.87 8.49
C VAL A 36 5.32 -8.13 7.79
N ALA A 37 5.52 -8.31 6.49
CA ALA A 37 6.48 -7.46 5.76
C ALA A 37 5.83 -6.17 5.22
N PHE A 38 4.50 -6.16 5.08
CA PHE A 38 3.74 -4.96 4.72
C PHE A 38 2.87 -4.45 5.87
N PHE A 39 3.21 -3.26 6.39
CA PHE A 39 2.51 -2.63 7.53
C PHE A 39 1.05 -2.30 7.22
N GLY A 40 0.72 -2.05 5.96
CA GLY A 40 -0.64 -1.75 5.54
C GLY A 40 -1.66 -2.83 5.95
N TRP A 41 -1.24 -4.10 6.08
CA TRP A 41 -2.13 -5.18 6.52
C TRP A 41 -2.55 -5.08 7.98
N VAL A 42 -1.60 -4.89 8.88
CA VAL A 42 -1.90 -4.76 10.32
C VAL A 42 -2.63 -3.45 10.60
N LEU A 43 -2.33 -2.39 9.86
CA LEU A 43 -3.06 -1.14 9.96
C LEU A 43 -4.51 -1.28 9.46
N MET A 44 -4.72 -1.96 8.33
CA MET A 44 -6.05 -2.25 7.81
C MET A 44 -6.90 -3.01 8.83
N GLN A 45 -6.38 -4.11 9.38
CA GLN A 45 -7.07 -4.90 10.42
C GLN A 45 -7.47 -4.03 11.61
N ARG A 46 -6.52 -3.23 12.12
CA ARG A 46 -6.76 -2.33 13.25
C ARG A 46 -7.84 -1.28 12.95
N LEU A 47 -7.84 -0.69 11.74
CA LEU A 47 -8.81 0.33 11.35
C LEU A 47 -10.21 -0.25 11.20
N VAL A 48 -10.33 -1.45 10.63
CA VAL A 48 -11.59 -2.20 10.52
C VAL A 48 -12.18 -2.44 11.92
N GLU A 49 -11.38 -2.90 12.87
CA GLU A 49 -11.83 -3.20 14.24
C GLU A 49 -12.25 -1.95 15.03
N ASN A 50 -11.46 -0.87 14.97
CA ASN A 50 -11.66 0.28 15.85
C ASN A 50 -12.66 1.29 15.32
N SER A 51 -12.77 1.41 14.00
CA SER A 51 -13.29 2.63 13.39
C SER A 51 -14.06 2.42 12.09
N GLY A 52 -14.08 1.18 11.58
CA GLY A 52 -14.63 0.82 10.28
C GLY A 52 -13.75 1.30 9.13
N LEU A 53 -13.63 0.48 8.09
CA LEU A 53 -12.94 0.81 6.85
C LEU A 53 -13.75 0.27 5.68
N ASP A 54 -13.92 1.08 4.63
CA ASP A 54 -14.73 0.70 3.46
C ASP A 54 -13.84 0.17 2.32
N ARG A 55 -12.62 0.71 2.21
CA ARG A 55 -11.72 0.46 1.07
C ARG A 55 -10.24 0.66 1.44
N VAL A 56 -9.37 -0.04 0.73
CA VAL A 56 -7.92 0.16 0.78
C VAL A 56 -7.40 0.49 -0.62
N VAL A 57 -6.58 1.52 -0.70
CA VAL A 57 -5.83 1.95 -1.88
C VAL A 57 -4.34 1.73 -1.60
N ILE A 58 -3.71 0.83 -2.35
CA ILE A 58 -2.28 0.55 -2.28
C ILE A 58 -1.59 1.22 -3.47
N LEU A 59 -0.68 2.13 -3.17
CA LEU A 59 0.07 2.92 -4.17
C LEU A 59 1.53 2.48 -4.21
N GLY A 60 2.02 2.03 -5.35
CA GLY A 60 3.43 1.62 -5.50
C GLY A 60 3.96 1.95 -6.89
N THR A 61 5.28 2.00 -7.05
CA THR A 61 5.90 2.18 -8.37
C THR A 61 5.97 0.85 -9.10
N SER A 62 6.38 0.84 -10.38
CA SER A 62 6.62 -0.40 -11.13
C SER A 62 7.67 -1.32 -10.47
N GLY A 63 8.49 -0.76 -9.58
CA GLY A 63 9.49 -1.49 -8.84
C GLY A 63 9.06 -1.92 -7.44
N SER A 64 7.88 -1.56 -6.93
CA SER A 64 7.48 -1.94 -5.57
C SER A 64 7.33 -3.47 -5.40
N MET A 65 7.31 -3.94 -4.16
CA MET A 65 7.20 -5.37 -3.79
C MET A 65 5.78 -5.94 -4.00
N TRP A 66 5.20 -5.73 -5.18
CA TRP A 66 3.82 -6.12 -5.48
C TRP A 66 3.61 -7.63 -5.35
N ASP A 67 4.60 -8.43 -5.75
CA ASP A 67 4.67 -9.89 -5.59
C ASP A 67 4.40 -10.31 -4.14
N HIS A 68 5.01 -9.62 -3.19
CA HIS A 68 4.94 -9.98 -1.78
C HIS A 68 3.50 -9.97 -1.21
N LEU A 69 2.65 -9.05 -1.70
CA LEU A 69 1.26 -8.95 -1.25
C LEU A 69 0.45 -10.24 -1.50
N PHE A 70 0.91 -11.09 -2.43
CA PHE A 70 0.21 -12.31 -2.85
C PHE A 70 0.94 -13.59 -2.46
N GLU A 71 2.20 -13.53 -2.03
CA GLU A 71 3.00 -14.73 -1.77
C GLU A 71 3.05 -15.17 -0.31
N GLN A 72 3.24 -14.23 0.62
CA GLN A 72 3.51 -14.56 2.03
C GLN A 72 2.44 -14.03 2.98
N ASP A 73 2.04 -12.78 2.82
CA ASP A 73 1.03 -12.17 3.69
C ASP A 73 -0.38 -12.75 3.45
N ILE A 74 -0.65 -13.25 2.24
CA ILE A 74 -1.97 -13.71 1.79
C ILE A 74 -1.83 -15.03 1.00
N GLN A 75 -2.16 -16.15 1.63
CA GLN A 75 -2.18 -17.45 0.95
C GLN A 75 -3.45 -17.60 0.12
N LEU A 76 -3.36 -17.29 -1.17
CA LEU A 76 -4.49 -17.36 -2.12
C LEU A 76 -4.77 -18.78 -2.68
N GLY A 77 -4.11 -19.81 -2.15
CA GLY A 77 -4.15 -21.17 -2.71
C GLY A 77 -3.59 -21.23 -4.15
N ASP A 78 -3.82 -22.36 -4.84
CA ASP A 78 -3.32 -22.59 -6.21
C ASP A 78 -4.10 -21.81 -7.29
N THR A 79 -5.10 -21.03 -6.88
CA THR A 79 -5.95 -20.31 -7.83
C THR A 79 -5.21 -19.06 -8.31
N HIS A 80 -5.10 -18.89 -9.63
CA HIS A 80 -4.39 -17.77 -10.28
C HIS A 80 -2.85 -17.81 -10.18
N GLU A 81 -2.25 -19.01 -10.06
CA GLU A 81 -0.79 -19.20 -10.06
C GLU A 81 -0.11 -18.50 -11.25
N ASP A 82 -0.66 -18.61 -12.46
CA ASP A 82 -0.13 -17.95 -13.66
C ASP A 82 -0.07 -16.42 -13.54
N LEU A 83 -1.08 -15.79 -12.91
CA LEU A 83 -1.09 -14.34 -12.71
C LEU A 83 -0.02 -13.91 -11.71
N ARG A 84 0.18 -14.72 -10.65
CA ARG A 84 1.20 -14.48 -9.64
C ARG A 84 2.60 -14.62 -10.23
N LEU A 85 2.87 -15.70 -10.97
CA LEU A 85 4.14 -15.91 -11.66
C LEU A 85 4.45 -14.75 -12.61
N SER A 86 3.47 -14.32 -13.40
CA SER A 86 3.61 -13.15 -14.27
C SER A 86 3.91 -11.87 -13.49
N LEU A 87 3.39 -11.70 -12.27
CA LEU A 87 3.69 -10.54 -11.43
C LEU A 87 5.11 -10.60 -10.86
N VAL A 88 5.55 -11.77 -10.40
CA VAL A 88 6.91 -11.99 -9.88
C VAL A 88 7.94 -11.61 -10.94
N ASP A 89 7.81 -12.16 -12.14
CA ASP A 89 8.68 -11.85 -13.28
C ASP A 89 8.70 -10.33 -13.58
N ALA A 90 7.54 -9.68 -13.52
CA ALA A 90 7.42 -8.25 -13.75
C ALA A 90 8.09 -7.42 -12.63
N VAL A 91 8.01 -7.84 -11.36
CA VAL A 91 8.66 -7.16 -10.23
C VAL A 91 10.19 -7.26 -10.33
N GLU A 92 10.71 -8.43 -10.70
CA GLU A 92 12.15 -8.65 -10.90
C GLU A 92 12.71 -7.73 -11.97
N ASN A 93 11.97 -7.58 -13.08
CA ASN A 93 12.35 -6.71 -14.19
C ASN A 93 11.96 -5.23 -14.00
N LYS A 94 11.21 -4.89 -12.93
CA LYS A 94 10.66 -3.53 -12.66
C LYS A 94 9.67 -3.05 -13.72
N GLU A 95 8.97 -3.98 -14.34
CA GLU A 95 8.04 -3.80 -15.45
C GLU A 95 6.58 -4.10 -15.02
N VAL A 96 6.28 -4.02 -13.73
CA VAL A 96 4.89 -4.12 -13.27
C VAL A 96 4.07 -3.02 -13.95
N THR A 97 2.88 -3.39 -14.42
CA THR A 97 1.96 -2.52 -15.17
C THR A 97 0.62 -2.52 -14.46
N GLN A 98 -0.20 -1.49 -14.68
CA GLN A 98 -1.53 -1.43 -14.10
C GLN A 98 -2.38 -2.65 -14.47
N ARG A 99 -2.19 -3.20 -15.68
CA ARG A 99 -2.84 -4.45 -16.13
C ARG A 99 -2.54 -5.64 -15.22
N HIS A 100 -1.29 -5.79 -14.74
CA HIS A 100 -0.95 -6.87 -13.79
C HIS A 100 -1.75 -6.72 -12.49
N LEU A 101 -1.88 -5.49 -12.00
CA LEU A 101 -2.58 -5.18 -10.76
C LEU A 101 -4.11 -5.34 -10.91
N ASP A 102 -4.69 -4.88 -12.01
CA ASP A 102 -6.13 -4.97 -12.29
C ASP A 102 -6.62 -6.43 -12.34
N GLN A 103 -5.77 -7.35 -12.78
CA GLN A 103 -6.08 -8.79 -12.80
C GLN A 103 -6.06 -9.42 -11.40
N LEU A 104 -5.29 -8.86 -10.47
CA LEU A 104 -5.10 -9.41 -9.12
C LEU A 104 -5.93 -8.70 -8.05
N ALA A 105 -6.36 -7.46 -8.28
CA ALA A 105 -7.22 -6.72 -7.37
C ALA A 105 -8.53 -7.46 -7.01
N PRO A 106 -9.24 -8.13 -7.94
CA PRO A 106 -10.42 -8.93 -7.61
C PRO A 106 -10.11 -10.12 -6.68
N VAL A 107 -8.96 -10.77 -6.90
CA VAL A 107 -8.50 -11.91 -6.09
C VAL A 107 -8.22 -11.45 -4.65
N LEU A 108 -7.57 -10.30 -4.53
CA LEU A 108 -7.29 -9.68 -3.23
C LEU A 108 -8.58 -9.26 -2.52
N LYS A 109 -9.53 -8.66 -3.25
CA LYS A 109 -10.86 -8.29 -2.74
C LYS A 109 -11.63 -9.50 -2.22
N GLU A 110 -11.61 -10.62 -2.93
CA GLU A 110 -12.30 -11.84 -2.50
C GLU A 110 -11.72 -12.38 -1.19
N HIS A 111 -10.39 -12.39 -1.07
CA HIS A 111 -9.71 -12.91 0.11
C HIS A 111 -9.87 -11.98 1.33
N VAL A 112 -9.71 -10.67 1.15
CA VAL A 112 -9.80 -9.69 2.23
C VAL A 112 -11.26 -9.38 2.60
N GLY A 113 -12.20 -9.55 1.67
CA GLY A 113 -13.61 -9.23 1.87
C GLY A 113 -13.93 -7.73 1.85
N MET A 114 -13.03 -6.91 1.30
CA MET A 114 -13.13 -5.45 1.23
C MET A 114 -12.70 -4.95 -0.13
N GLU A 115 -13.13 -3.75 -0.53
CA GLU A 115 -12.66 -3.16 -1.78
C GLU A 115 -11.15 -2.87 -1.71
N MET A 116 -10.42 -3.43 -2.67
CA MET A 116 -8.97 -3.29 -2.80
C MET A 116 -8.66 -2.65 -4.14
N VAL A 117 -8.00 -1.49 -4.09
CA VAL A 117 -7.52 -0.78 -5.28
C VAL A 117 -6.00 -0.81 -5.26
N LEU A 118 -5.41 -1.34 -6.32
CA LEU A 118 -3.97 -1.40 -6.50
C LEU A 118 -3.62 -0.46 -7.65
N HIS A 119 -2.78 0.55 -7.41
CA HIS A 119 -2.49 1.55 -8.43
C HIS A 119 -1.00 1.82 -8.56
N ILE A 120 -0.50 1.81 -9.81
CA ILE A 120 0.86 2.22 -10.10
C ILE A 120 0.98 3.74 -10.06
N ILE A 121 1.98 4.23 -9.35
CA ILE A 121 2.35 5.64 -9.30
C ILE A 121 3.74 5.86 -9.92
N PRO A 122 4.01 7.05 -10.48
CA PRO A 122 5.33 7.36 -11.01
C PRO A 122 6.36 7.54 -9.89
N TYR A 123 7.65 7.48 -10.23
CA TYR A 123 8.74 7.70 -9.28
C TYR A 123 8.85 9.16 -8.80
N CYS A 124 8.09 10.07 -9.41
CA CYS A 124 8.02 11.49 -9.08
C CYS A 124 9.38 12.20 -9.15
N GLN A 125 10.18 11.88 -10.17
CA GLN A 125 11.52 12.43 -10.37
C GLN A 125 11.49 13.87 -10.90
N GLY A 126 10.38 14.29 -11.50
CA GLY A 126 10.17 15.64 -12.00
C GLY A 126 8.75 16.12 -11.77
N GLU A 127 8.53 17.41 -12.02
CA GLU A 127 7.26 18.10 -11.78
C GLU A 127 6.07 17.43 -12.48
N SER A 128 6.24 17.00 -13.74
CA SER A 128 5.17 16.33 -14.49
C SER A 128 4.69 15.05 -13.78
N GLU A 129 5.61 14.24 -13.27
CA GLU A 129 5.28 13.01 -12.54
C GLU A 129 4.67 13.31 -11.16
N GLN A 130 5.10 14.40 -10.52
CA GLN A 130 4.52 14.84 -9.23
C GLN A 130 3.07 15.31 -9.41
N VAL A 131 2.79 16.05 -10.49
CA VAL A 131 1.43 16.43 -10.87
C VAL A 131 0.59 15.22 -11.23
N GLU A 132 1.18 14.21 -11.87
CA GLU A 132 0.51 12.95 -12.16
C GLU A 132 0.13 12.19 -10.89
N LEU A 133 1.02 12.09 -9.89
CA LEU A 133 0.67 11.52 -8.58
C LEU A 133 -0.51 12.25 -7.94
N LEU A 134 -0.54 13.59 -8.01
CA LEU A 134 -1.65 14.37 -7.50
C LEU A 134 -2.97 14.04 -8.20
N ARG A 135 -2.95 13.91 -9.54
CA ARG A 135 -4.13 13.53 -10.33
C ARG A 135 -4.60 12.12 -9.99
N ILE A 136 -3.68 11.17 -9.87
CA ILE A 136 -3.99 9.80 -9.45
C ILE A 136 -4.70 9.82 -8.09
N MET A 137 -4.15 10.55 -7.11
CA MET A 137 -4.78 10.64 -5.79
C MET A 137 -6.14 11.35 -5.82
N ASP A 138 -6.33 12.35 -6.69
CA ASP A 138 -7.63 13.02 -6.90
C ASP A 138 -8.67 12.10 -7.53
N ASP A 139 -8.28 11.29 -8.52
CA ASP A 139 -9.17 10.33 -9.19
C ASP A 139 -9.55 9.16 -8.28
N LEU A 140 -8.70 8.85 -7.30
CA LEU A 140 -8.92 7.74 -6.36
C LEU A 140 -9.80 8.12 -5.17
N VAL A 141 -10.06 9.40 -4.90
CA VAL A 141 -10.86 9.84 -3.75
C VAL A 141 -12.16 10.53 -4.16
N GLU A 142 -13.18 10.36 -3.33
CA GLU A 142 -14.46 11.03 -3.46
C GLU A 142 -14.50 12.35 -2.65
N GLU A 143 -15.45 13.22 -3.01
CA GLU A 143 -15.68 14.46 -2.28
C GLU A 143 -16.14 14.18 -0.84
N GLY A 144 -15.51 14.84 0.13
CA GLY A 144 -15.80 14.64 1.56
C GLY A 144 -15.34 13.30 2.14
N GLU A 145 -14.58 12.49 1.39
CA GLU A 145 -14.10 11.20 1.84
C GLU A 145 -13.15 11.30 3.05
N GLN A 146 -13.20 10.30 3.93
CA GLN A 146 -12.28 10.19 5.07
C GLN A 146 -11.06 9.36 4.69
N ILE A 147 -9.87 9.91 4.91
CA ILE A 147 -8.60 9.29 4.50
C ILE A 147 -7.75 8.98 5.74
N GLU A 148 -7.31 7.72 5.82
CA GLU A 148 -6.19 7.28 6.64
C GLU A 148 -4.96 7.19 5.74
N LEU A 149 -3.90 7.95 6.02
CA LEU A 149 -2.70 7.99 5.16
C LEU A 149 -1.55 7.22 5.82
N ASP A 150 -1.13 6.11 5.24
CA ASP A 150 0.03 5.34 5.67
C ASP A 150 1.25 5.63 4.80
N VAL A 151 2.28 6.18 5.44
CA VAL A 151 3.55 6.57 4.81
C VAL A 151 4.71 5.60 5.11
N THR A 152 4.45 4.50 5.81
CA THR A 152 5.46 3.58 6.35
C THR A 152 6.38 2.99 5.29
N HIS A 153 5.78 2.45 4.22
CA HIS A 153 6.51 1.79 3.15
C HIS A 153 6.75 2.69 1.94
N GLY A 154 6.51 4.00 2.06
CA GLY A 154 6.71 4.88 0.92
C GLY A 154 8.20 5.10 0.59
N PHE A 155 8.51 5.02 -0.70
CA PHE A 155 9.87 5.09 -1.18
C PHE A 155 10.37 6.54 -1.25
N ARG A 156 11.47 6.82 -0.55
CA ARG A 156 12.17 8.13 -0.55
C ARG A 156 11.19 9.29 -0.27
N HIS A 157 11.01 10.18 -1.24
CA HIS A 157 10.22 11.40 -1.11
C HIS A 157 8.73 11.20 -1.43
N LEU A 158 8.29 10.03 -1.91
CA LEU A 158 6.88 9.74 -2.21
C LEU A 158 5.94 9.93 -1.01
N PRO A 159 6.26 9.48 0.22
CA PRO A 159 5.53 9.85 1.44
C PRO A 159 5.20 11.34 1.56
N MET A 160 6.19 12.19 1.32
CA MET A 160 6.05 13.63 1.48
C MET A 160 5.15 14.22 0.40
N LEU A 161 5.27 13.71 -0.84
CA LEU A 161 4.39 14.09 -1.93
C LEU A 161 2.95 13.62 -1.69
N GLY A 162 2.76 12.40 -1.18
CA GLY A 162 1.45 11.87 -0.79
C GLY A 162 0.78 12.71 0.30
N LEU A 163 1.55 13.13 1.30
CA LEU A 163 1.08 14.05 2.33
C LEU A 163 0.65 15.41 1.72
N MET A 164 1.48 15.98 0.85
CA MET A 164 1.14 17.24 0.16
C MET A 164 -0.12 17.09 -0.70
N ALA A 165 -0.27 15.97 -1.40
CA ALA A 165 -1.46 15.67 -2.18
C ALA A 165 -2.71 15.55 -1.29
N ALA A 166 -2.64 14.84 -0.15
CA ALA A 166 -3.74 14.75 0.79
C ALA A 166 -4.17 16.12 1.36
N LEU A 167 -3.20 17.01 1.66
CA LEU A 167 -3.48 18.39 2.09
C LEU A 167 -4.13 19.21 0.98
N PHE A 168 -3.69 19.05 -0.27
CA PHE A 168 -4.33 19.69 -1.42
C PHE A 168 -5.77 19.20 -1.57
N LEU A 169 -6.00 17.89 -1.55
CA LEU A 169 -7.32 17.28 -1.68
C LEU A 169 -8.26 17.77 -0.57
N ARG A 170 -7.76 17.97 0.65
CA ARG A 170 -8.57 18.56 1.73
C ARG A 170 -9.10 19.95 1.35
N SER A 171 -8.31 20.73 0.62
CA SER A 171 -8.72 22.06 0.16
C SER A 171 -9.66 22.04 -1.04
N VAL A 172 -9.52 21.08 -1.97
CA VAL A 172 -10.26 21.08 -3.24
C VAL A 172 -11.44 20.11 -3.29
N ARG A 173 -11.36 18.99 -2.57
CA ARG A 173 -12.39 17.94 -2.47
C ARG A 173 -13.04 17.87 -1.08
N GLY A 174 -12.59 18.69 -0.14
CA GLY A 174 -13.10 18.66 1.23
C GLY A 174 -12.84 17.33 1.96
N VAL A 175 -11.88 16.51 1.51
CA VAL A 175 -11.54 15.25 2.19
C VAL A 175 -11.06 15.51 3.61
N VAL A 176 -11.33 14.56 4.49
CA VAL A 176 -10.91 14.62 5.89
C VAL A 176 -9.77 13.65 6.09
N VAL A 177 -8.56 14.16 6.25
CA VAL A 177 -7.40 13.34 6.65
C VAL A 177 -7.50 13.08 8.15
N ASN A 178 -7.96 11.88 8.53
CA ASN A 178 -8.21 11.50 9.92
C ASN A 178 -6.91 11.26 10.68
N SER A 179 -5.97 10.54 10.08
CA SER A 179 -4.67 10.26 10.67
C SER A 179 -3.61 10.03 9.61
N ILE A 180 -2.36 10.25 10.02
CA ILE A 180 -1.16 9.91 9.26
C ILE A 180 -0.42 8.84 10.07
N TRP A 181 -0.21 7.68 9.47
CA TRP A 181 0.37 6.51 10.10
C TRP A 181 1.81 6.31 9.63
N TYR A 182 2.68 6.00 10.58
CA TYR A 182 4.08 5.70 10.32
C TYR A 182 4.56 4.61 11.27
N GLY A 183 4.90 3.46 10.72
CA GLY A 183 5.58 2.37 11.42
C GLY A 183 7.09 2.59 11.39
N ALA A 184 7.66 3.09 12.49
CA ALA A 184 9.10 3.16 12.64
C ALA A 184 9.66 1.73 12.76
N TYR A 185 10.58 1.39 11.88
CA TYR A 185 11.37 0.17 12.01
C TYR A 185 12.72 0.52 12.64
N ASP A 186 12.99 -0.04 13.81
CA ASP A 186 14.27 0.08 14.49
C ASP A 186 15.08 -1.20 14.26
N GLN A 187 16.34 -1.04 13.85
CA GLN A 187 17.28 -2.17 13.66
C GLN A 187 18.07 -2.49 14.93
N GLU A 188 18.08 -1.57 15.90
CA GLU A 188 18.87 -1.66 17.12
C GLU A 188 18.08 -2.29 18.29
N THR A 189 16.78 -2.50 18.11
CA THR A 189 15.91 -3.27 19.02
C THR A 189 15.57 -4.63 18.43
#